data_AF-X1EXR0-F1
#
_entry.id   AF-X1EXR0-F1
#
_cell.length_a   1.000
_cell.length_b   1.000
_cell.length_c   1.000
_cell.angle_alpha   90.00
_cell.angle_beta   90.00
_cell.angle_gamma   90.00
#
_symmetry.space_group_name_H-M   'P 1'
#
loop_
_entity.id
_entity.type
_entity.pdbx_description
1 polymer ?
#
loop_
_entity_poly.entity_id
_entity_poly.type
_entity_poly.pdbx_seq_one_letter_code
_entity_poly.pdbx_strand_id
1 'polypeptide(L)'
;KEYYHNICILFHIFYSFFDILNLANNHSMDYGPDALIDTIKVLKENDIIPIGAGKNLAEAKKGAIIELKNIKAGFLAYTLLLAKSWIVRKSSPGVCPAYNKYIKEGIKNMKQNTDIVVVFF
;
A
#
# COMPACT_ATOMS: atom_id res chain seq x y z
N LYS A 1 14.10 2.27 25.11
CA LYS A 1 13.57 3.64 24.95
C LYS A 1 14.39 4.51 23.98
N GLU A 2 15.62 4.13 23.62
CA GLU A 2 16.48 4.90 22.69
C GLU A 2 16.26 4.58 21.19
N TYR A 3 15.67 3.44 20.85
CA TYR A 3 15.44 3.05 19.43
C TYR A 3 14.32 3.82 18.72
N TYR A 4 13.43 4.49 19.46
CA TYR A 4 12.33 5.26 18.87
C TYR A 4 12.77 6.67 18.42
N HIS A 5 13.86 7.21 18.97
CA HIS A 5 14.27 8.59 18.69
C HIS A 5 15.02 8.74 17.35
N ASN A 6 15.86 7.77 16.99
CA ASN A 6 16.58 7.79 15.73
C ASN A 6 15.72 7.42 14.51
N ILE A 7 14.55 6.80 14.74
CA ILE A 7 13.57 6.53 13.68
C ILE A 7 12.77 7.79 13.36
N CYS A 8 12.37 8.59 14.37
CA CYS A 8 11.55 9.80 14.15
C CYS A 8 12.24 10.91 13.33
N ILE A 9 13.57 11.06 13.42
CA ILE A 9 14.30 12.10 12.68
C ILE A 9 14.52 11.70 11.20
N LEU A 10 14.73 10.41 10.92
CA LEU A 10 14.67 9.89 9.54
C LEU A 10 13.23 9.99 8.99
N PHE A 11 12.21 9.76 9.80
CA PHE A 11 10.81 9.88 9.40
C PHE A 11 10.49 11.28 8.81
N HIS A 12 10.82 12.37 9.52
CA HIS A 12 10.38 13.72 9.11
C HIS A 12 10.98 14.24 7.79
N ILE A 13 12.21 13.83 7.43
CA ILE A 13 12.91 14.32 6.23
C ILE A 13 12.46 13.58 4.96
N PHE A 14 11.96 12.34 5.07
CA PHE A 14 11.57 11.52 3.92
C PHE A 14 10.09 11.67 3.49
N TYR A 15 9.18 12.08 4.40
CA TYR A 15 7.75 12.23 4.06
C TYR A 15 7.49 13.25 2.94
N SER A 16 8.32 14.30 2.85
CA SER A 16 8.19 15.34 1.81
C SER A 16 8.54 14.86 0.38
N PHE A 17 9.01 13.62 0.20
CA PHE A 17 9.53 13.14 -1.10
C PHE A 17 8.73 12.00 -1.72
N PHE A 18 7.70 11.48 -1.04
CA PHE A 18 6.96 10.33 -1.52
C PHE A 18 5.46 10.62 -1.59
N ASP A 19 4.86 10.45 -2.76
CA ASP A 19 3.41 10.52 -2.91
C ASP A 19 2.72 9.18 -2.55
N ILE A 20 3.42 8.05 -2.76
CA ILE A 20 2.89 6.69 -2.62
C ILE A 20 3.91 5.80 -1.92
N LEU A 21 3.44 4.92 -1.03
CA LEU A 21 4.26 3.85 -0.45
C LEU A 21 3.64 2.47 -0.67
N ASN A 22 4.44 1.53 -1.17
CA ASN A 22 4.06 0.14 -1.37
C ASN A 22 4.22 -0.70 -0.09
N LEU A 23 3.09 -1.20 0.43
CA LEU A 23 3.03 -2.13 1.57
C LEU A 23 2.74 -3.59 1.16
N ALA A 24 2.62 -3.88 -0.13
CA ALA A 24 2.59 -5.25 -0.63
C ALA A 24 4.00 -5.85 -0.64
N ASN A 25 4.46 -6.26 0.53
CA ASN A 25 5.72 -6.96 0.73
C ASN A 25 5.57 -8.03 1.82
N ASN A 26 6.63 -8.79 2.05
CA ASN A 26 6.68 -9.88 3.02
C ASN A 26 7.07 -9.44 4.44
N HIS A 27 7.05 -8.15 4.78
CA HIS A 27 7.43 -7.66 6.11
C HIS A 27 6.45 -6.65 6.71
N SER A 28 5.44 -6.22 5.95
CA SER A 28 4.43 -5.26 6.41
C SER A 28 3.55 -5.79 7.55
N MET A 29 3.66 -7.08 7.90
CA MET A 29 2.89 -7.75 8.94
C MET A 29 3.75 -8.34 10.06
N ASP A 30 5.05 -8.03 10.12
CA ASP A 30 5.98 -8.57 11.12
C ASP A 30 5.54 -8.25 12.56
N TYR A 31 5.01 -7.05 12.78
CA TYR A 31 4.48 -6.59 14.06
C TYR A 31 2.97 -6.76 14.19
N GLY A 32 2.35 -7.53 13.29
CA GLY A 32 0.94 -7.85 13.32
C GLY A 32 0.00 -6.78 12.75
N PRO A 33 -1.31 -7.04 12.77
CA PRO A 33 -2.31 -6.21 12.11
C PRO A 33 -2.44 -4.81 12.72
N ASP A 34 -2.30 -4.66 14.04
CA ASP A 34 -2.43 -3.35 14.70
C ASP A 34 -1.30 -2.41 14.27
N ALA A 35 -0.05 -2.91 14.24
CA ALA A 35 1.09 -2.15 13.75
C ALA A 35 0.99 -1.80 12.24
N LEU A 36 0.40 -2.69 11.42
CA LEU A 36 0.09 -2.38 10.03
C LEU A 36 -0.92 -1.22 9.93
N ILE A 37 -1.96 -1.23 10.77
CA ILE A 37 -2.95 -0.15 10.79
C ILE A 37 -2.35 1.17 11.25
N ASP A 38 -1.51 1.15 12.28
CA ASP A 38 -0.79 2.33 12.74
C ASP A 38 0.12 2.87 11.63
N THR A 39 0.84 1.98 10.91
CA THR A 39 1.65 2.37 9.74
C THR A 39 0.80 3.04 8.66
N ILE A 40 -0.34 2.44 8.28
CA ILE A 40 -1.26 3.02 7.30
C ILE A 40 -1.79 4.39 7.76
N LYS A 41 -2.07 4.54 9.06
CA LYS A 41 -2.53 5.79 9.65
C LYS A 41 -1.46 6.87 9.55
N VAL A 42 -0.23 6.58 9.98
CA VAL A 42 0.91 7.51 9.91
C VAL A 42 1.17 7.96 8.47
N LEU A 43 1.12 7.05 7.50
CA LEU A 43 1.29 7.42 6.08
C LEU A 43 0.23 8.42 5.63
N LYS A 44 -1.04 8.15 5.94
CA LYS A 44 -2.16 9.03 5.59
C LYS A 44 -2.11 10.38 6.29
N GLU A 45 -1.65 10.43 7.55
CA GLU A 45 -1.47 11.67 8.31
C GLU A 45 -0.34 12.55 7.76
N ASN A 46 0.55 11.99 6.93
CA ASN A 46 1.64 12.69 6.26
C ASN A 46 1.44 12.76 4.73
N ASP A 47 0.19 12.69 4.26
CA ASP A 47 -0.19 12.81 2.85
C ASP A 47 0.45 11.77 1.90
N ILE A 48 0.95 10.64 2.42
CA ILE A 48 1.42 9.51 1.63
C ILE A 48 0.28 8.52 1.42
N ILE A 49 0.07 8.10 0.17
CA ILE A 49 -0.95 7.10 -0.17
C ILE A 49 -0.38 5.68 -0.01
N PRO A 50 -0.81 4.88 0.99
CA PRO A 50 -0.42 3.49 1.08
C PRO A 50 -1.16 2.66 0.02
N ILE A 51 -0.43 1.75 -0.64
CA ILE A 51 -1.01 0.76 -1.57
C ILE A 51 -0.59 -0.65 -1.20
N GLY A 52 -1.39 -1.65 -1.59
CA GLY A 52 -1.03 -3.05 -1.43
C GLY A 52 -1.28 -3.65 -0.05
N ALA A 53 -1.77 -2.88 0.92
CA ALA A 53 -2.27 -3.36 2.22
C ALA A 53 -3.44 -2.49 2.70
N GLY A 54 -4.21 -2.97 3.65
CA GLY A 54 -5.39 -2.24 4.12
C GLY A 54 -6.07 -2.86 5.33
N LYS A 55 -7.06 -2.15 5.90
CA LYS A 55 -7.91 -2.65 6.99
C LYS A 55 -8.83 -3.80 6.55
N ASN A 56 -9.02 -3.92 5.25
CA ASN A 56 -9.87 -4.90 4.59
C ASN A 56 -9.45 -5.07 3.12
N LEU A 57 -9.99 -6.09 2.48
CA LEU A 57 -9.67 -6.44 1.09
C LEU A 57 -9.96 -5.31 0.10
N ALA A 58 -10.99 -4.50 0.33
CA ALA A 58 -11.34 -3.40 -0.57
C ALA A 58 -10.27 -2.30 -0.53
N GLU A 59 -9.81 -1.92 0.66
CA GLU A 59 -8.71 -0.97 0.84
C GLU A 59 -7.40 -1.50 0.24
N ALA A 60 -7.03 -2.75 0.54
CA ALA A 60 -5.78 -3.33 0.07
C ALA A 60 -5.70 -3.45 -1.47
N LYS A 61 -6.85 -3.61 -2.15
CA LYS A 61 -6.96 -3.65 -3.62
C LYS A 61 -7.06 -2.28 -4.29
N LYS A 62 -7.30 -1.20 -3.54
CA LYS A 62 -7.72 0.10 -4.10
C LYS A 62 -6.67 0.73 -5.01
N GLY A 63 -5.39 0.60 -4.66
CA GLY A 63 -4.31 1.32 -5.34
C GLY A 63 -4.38 2.83 -5.13
N ALA A 64 -3.65 3.57 -5.97
CA ALA A 64 -3.59 5.04 -5.97
C ALA A 64 -3.64 5.57 -7.40
N ILE A 65 -4.10 6.82 -7.58
CA ILE A 65 -4.00 7.56 -8.84
C ILE A 65 -3.33 8.88 -8.53
N ILE A 66 -2.27 9.21 -9.27
CA ILE A 66 -1.59 10.51 -9.22
C ILE A 66 -1.73 11.16 -10.59
N GLU A 67 -2.03 12.46 -10.59
CA GLU A 67 -2.10 13.27 -11.80
C GLU A 67 -0.92 14.25 -11.82
N LEU A 68 -0.09 14.15 -12.84
CA LEU A 68 1.04 15.06 -13.06
C LEU A 68 1.02 15.55 -14.49
N LYS A 69 1.01 16.88 -14.68
CA LYS A 69 1.01 17.52 -16.01
C LYS A 69 -0.08 16.95 -16.94
N ASN A 70 -1.29 16.77 -16.41
CA ASN A 70 -2.46 16.19 -17.11
C ASN A 70 -2.32 14.71 -17.52
N ILE A 71 -1.36 13.97 -16.97
CA ILE A 71 -1.25 12.52 -17.15
C ILE A 71 -1.66 11.85 -15.84
N LYS A 72 -2.64 10.95 -15.90
CA LYS A 72 -3.10 10.15 -14.75
C LYS A 72 -2.39 8.81 -14.74
N ALA A 73 -1.52 8.62 -13.73
CA ALA A 73 -0.85 7.36 -13.47
C ALA A 73 -1.56 6.61 -12.33
N GLY A 74 -2.00 5.39 -12.61
CA GLY A 74 -2.58 4.46 -11.64
C GLY A 74 -1.53 3.49 -11.10
N PHE A 75 -1.54 3.27 -9.80
CA PHE A 75 -0.59 2.41 -9.10
C PHE A 75 -1.32 1.29 -8.36
N LEU A 76 -0.91 0.06 -8.61
CA LEU A 76 -1.40 -1.13 -7.92
C LEU A 76 -0.20 -1.87 -7.34
N ALA A 77 -0.40 -2.54 -6.21
CA ALA A 77 0.66 -3.34 -5.61
C ALA A 77 0.11 -4.65 -5.06
N TYR A 78 0.87 -5.72 -5.30
CA TYR A 78 0.58 -7.08 -4.88
C TYR A 78 1.87 -7.75 -4.46
N THR A 79 1.79 -8.89 -3.77
CA THR A 79 2.98 -9.71 -3.52
C THR A 79 2.66 -11.20 -3.53
N LEU A 80 3.63 -12.02 -3.93
CA LEU A 80 3.58 -13.48 -3.87
C LEU A 80 4.17 -14.04 -2.56
N LEU A 81 4.84 -13.21 -1.77
CA LEU A 81 5.70 -13.63 -0.66
C LEU A 81 4.98 -13.52 0.69
N LEU A 82 3.77 -14.06 0.81
CA LEU A 82 2.97 -13.93 2.03
C LEU A 82 2.79 -15.26 2.77
N ALA A 83 2.97 -15.20 4.10
CA ALA A 83 2.38 -16.19 4.99
C ALA A 83 0.84 -16.11 4.87
N LYS A 84 0.16 -17.26 4.89
CA LYS A 84 -1.31 -17.32 4.73
C LYS A 84 -2.06 -16.48 5.77
N SER A 85 -1.50 -16.31 6.96
CA SER A 85 -2.05 -15.48 8.05
C SER A 85 -2.00 -13.98 7.76
N TRP A 86 -1.17 -13.52 6.83
CA TRP A 86 -0.95 -12.10 6.53
C TRP A 86 -1.77 -11.61 5.34
N ILE A 87 -2.44 -12.51 4.64
CA ILE A 87 -3.32 -12.20 3.53
C ILE A 87 -4.53 -11.43 4.06
N VAL A 88 -4.77 -10.25 3.48
CA VAL A 88 -5.94 -9.43 3.77
C VAL A 88 -7.25 -10.20 3.53
N ARG A 89 -8.24 -10.01 4.39
CA ARG A 89 -9.57 -10.61 4.23
C ARG A 89 -10.65 -9.55 4.11
N LYS A 90 -11.90 -9.97 3.89
CA LYS A 90 -13.05 -9.07 3.71
C LYS A 90 -13.20 -8.03 4.83
N SER A 91 -12.88 -8.39 6.06
CA SER A 91 -13.06 -7.55 7.25
C SER A 91 -11.90 -7.68 8.24
N SER A 92 -10.71 -8.05 7.78
CA SER A 92 -9.51 -8.09 8.63
C SER A 92 -8.31 -7.46 7.92
N PRO A 93 -7.44 -6.74 8.65
CA PRO A 93 -6.24 -6.15 8.08
C PRO A 93 -5.31 -7.17 7.43
N GLY A 94 -4.53 -6.71 6.47
CA GLY A 94 -3.46 -7.51 5.88
C GLY A 94 -2.97 -6.96 4.55
N VAL A 95 -2.20 -7.79 3.88
CA VAL A 95 -1.50 -7.48 2.62
C VAL A 95 -2.22 -8.09 1.43
N CYS A 96 -2.25 -7.38 0.29
CA CYS A 96 -2.90 -7.81 -0.93
C CYS A 96 -2.05 -8.87 -1.65
N PRO A 97 -2.56 -10.11 -1.83
CA PRO A 97 -1.82 -11.15 -2.53
C PRO A 97 -1.89 -10.93 -4.05
N ALA A 98 -0.86 -11.37 -4.76
CA ALA A 98 -0.76 -11.37 -6.23
C ALA A 98 -1.60 -12.48 -6.89
N TYR A 99 -2.89 -12.55 -6.54
CA TYR A 99 -3.83 -13.45 -7.20
C TYR A 99 -4.18 -12.92 -8.58
N ASN A 100 -4.12 -13.79 -9.60
CA ASN A 100 -4.46 -13.46 -10.99
C ASN A 100 -5.79 -12.73 -11.13
N LYS A 101 -6.80 -13.12 -10.34
CA LYS A 101 -8.11 -12.44 -10.31
C LYS A 101 -7.99 -10.99 -9.87
N TYR A 102 -7.27 -10.72 -8.78
CA TYR A 102 -7.13 -9.36 -8.23
C TYR A 102 -6.32 -8.47 -9.16
N ILE A 103 -5.23 -9.00 -9.73
CA ILE A 103 -4.39 -8.26 -10.69
C ILE A 103 -5.21 -7.87 -11.92
N LYS A 104 -5.92 -8.82 -12.54
CA LYS A 104 -6.73 -8.57 -13.74
C LYS A 104 -7.85 -7.57 -13.48
N GLU A 105 -8.59 -7.75 -12.38
CA GLU A 105 -9.66 -6.81 -11.97
C GLU A 105 -9.10 -5.42 -11.68
N GLY A 106 -8.00 -5.33 -10.92
CA GLY A 106 -7.36 -4.08 -10.56
C GLY A 106 -6.90 -3.31 -11.79
N ILE A 107 -6.17 -3.96 -12.72
CA ILE A 107 -5.72 -3.34 -13.97
C ILE A 107 -6.92 -2.89 -14.80
N LYS A 108 -7.94 -3.75 -14.96
CA LYS A 108 -9.14 -3.41 -15.74
C LYS A 108 -9.85 -2.17 -15.20
N ASN A 109 -10.00 -2.07 -13.88
CA ASN A 109 -10.68 -0.95 -13.24
C ASN A 109 -9.83 0.33 -13.24
N MET A 110 -8.52 0.20 -12.99
CA MET A 110 -7.60 1.34 -12.96
C MET A 110 -7.52 2.02 -14.34
N LYS A 111 -7.41 1.23 -15.41
CA LYS A 111 -7.40 1.72 -16.80
C LYS A 111 -8.60 2.56 -17.22
N GLN A 112 -9.74 2.48 -16.51
CA GLN A 112 -10.91 3.31 -16.83
C GLN A 112 -10.69 4.79 -16.48
N ASN A 113 -9.74 5.08 -15.59
CA ASN A 113 -9.55 6.41 -15.02
C ASN A 113 -8.09 6.91 -15.13
N THR A 114 -7.22 6.18 -15.84
CA THR A 114 -5.77 6.45 -15.90
C THR A 114 -5.21 6.20 -17.29
N ASP A 115 -4.24 7.00 -17.70
CA ASP A 115 -3.51 6.85 -18.97
C ASP A 115 -2.48 5.73 -18.89
N ILE A 116 -1.84 5.58 -17.72
CA ILE A 116 -0.80 4.58 -17.46
C ILE A 116 -1.15 3.83 -16.18
N VAL A 117 -0.92 2.51 -16.18
CA VAL A 117 -1.02 1.69 -14.97
C VAL A 117 0.33 1.06 -14.67
N VAL A 118 0.87 1.36 -13.49
CA VAL A 118 2.08 0.76 -12.93
C VAL A 118 1.66 -0.27 -11.89
N VAL A 119 2.26 -1.47 -11.97
CA VAL A 119 1.98 -2.57 -11.04
C VAL A 119 3.26 -3.01 -10.37
N PHE A 120 3.27 -2.99 -9.03
CA PHE A 120 4.35 -3.51 -8.20
C PHE A 120 4.05 -4.95 -7.74
N PHE A 121 5.11 -5.76 -7.61
CA PHE A 121 5.08 -7.18 -7.24
C PHE A 121 6.08 -7.49 -6.13
#